data_AF-A0A528A5L6-F1
#
_entry.id   AF-A0A528A5L6-F1
#
_cell.length_a   1.000
_cell.length_b   1.000
_cell.length_c   1.000
_cell.angle_alpha   90.00
_cell.angle_beta   90.00
_cell.angle_gamma   90.00
#
_symmetry.space_group_name_H-M   'P 1'
#
loop_
_entity.id
_entity.type
_entity.pdbx_description
1 polymer ?
#
loop_
_entity_poly.entity_id
_entity_poly.type
_entity_poly.pdbx_seq_one_letter_code
_entity_poly.pdbx_strand_id
1 'polypeptide(L)' 'MTFKGSADGEIAFGALKGFLDVRYGTRDGSACAEFSWQGRPACGRGWVVFGTAGRLVGHFYMHNADDSGLVCERA' A
#
# COMPACT_ATOMS: atom_id res chain seq x y z
N MET A 1 -6.36 -4.58 11.42
CA MET A 1 -7.14 -5.51 12.28
C MET A 1 -6.69 -5.26 13.69
N THR A 2 -7.63 -5.07 14.61
CA THR A 2 -7.33 -4.71 16.00
C THR A 2 -8.11 -5.63 16.93
N PHE A 3 -7.47 -6.19 17.95
CA PHE A 3 -8.16 -6.97 18.99
C PHE A 3 -8.51 -6.04 20.16
N LYS A 4 -9.75 -6.09 20.66
CA LYS A 4 -10.26 -5.20 21.73
C LYS A 4 -10.52 -5.92 23.06
N GLY A 5 -10.53 -7.25 23.07
CA GLY A 5 -10.71 -8.05 24.28
C GLY A 5 -10.26 -9.50 24.09
N SER A 6 -10.67 -10.39 25.02
CA SER A 6 -10.27 -11.81 24.99
C SER A 6 -10.91 -12.60 23.85
N ALA A 7 -11.98 -12.07 23.23
CA ALA A 7 -12.75 -12.77 22.20
C ALA A 7 -13.24 -11.88 21.05
N ASP A 8 -12.90 -10.59 21.03
CA ASP A 8 -13.44 -9.62 20.08
C ASP A 8 -12.38 -8.64 19.54
N GLY A 9 -12.72 -8.04 18.41
CA GLY A 9 -11.88 -7.13 17.68
C GLY A 9 -12.60 -6.54 16.48
N GLU A 10 -11.90 -5.67 15.77
CA GLU A 10 -12.38 -4.98 14.58
C GLU A 10 -11.49 -5.32 13.39
N ILE A 11 -12.14 -5.64 12.28
CA ILE A 11 -11.50 -5.80 10.98
C ILE A 11 -12.15 -4.84 9.99
N ALA A 12 -11.32 -4.08 9.28
CA ALA A 12 -11.72 -3.25 8.16
C ALA A 12 -11.01 -3.77 6.92
N PHE A 13 -11.76 -4.04 5.86
CA PHE A 13 -11.23 -4.47 4.57
C PHE A 13 -11.79 -3.55 3.49
N GLY A 14 -10.95 -2.70 2.91
CA GLY A 14 -11.33 -1.74 1.88
C GLY A 14 -11.01 -2.26 0.48
N ALA A 15 -12.02 -2.61 -0.30
CA ALA A 15 -11.82 -2.80 -1.74
C ALA A 15 -11.69 -1.42 -2.40
N LEU A 16 -10.48 -1.08 -2.83
CA LEU A 16 -10.20 0.18 -3.52
C LEU A 16 -10.13 -0.05 -5.04
N LYS A 17 -10.95 0.68 -5.79
CA LYS A 17 -10.73 0.93 -7.21
C LYS A 17 -10.65 2.44 -7.42
N GLY A 18 -9.59 2.90 -8.09
CA GLY A 18 -9.29 4.32 -8.17
C GLY A 18 -8.23 4.64 -9.20
N PHE A 19 -7.87 5.92 -9.27
CA PHE A 19 -6.76 6.41 -10.08
C PHE A 19 -5.45 6.24 -9.33
N LEU A 20 -4.39 5.95 -10.08
CA LEU A 20 -3.02 5.81 -9.61
C LEU A 20 -2.13 6.73 -10.45
N ASP A 21 -1.44 7.67 -9.82
CA ASP A 21 -0.42 8.52 -10.43
C ASP A 21 0.96 8.07 -9.95
N VAL A 22 1.86 7.76 -10.87
CA VAL A 22 3.12 7.06 -10.59
C VAL A 22 4.32 7.86 -11.09
N ARG A 23 5.37 7.91 -10.27
CA ARG A 23 6.69 8.45 -10.62
C ARG A 23 7.75 7.40 -10.38
N TYR A 24 8.62 7.21 -11.36
CA TYR A 24 9.73 6.27 -11.26
C TYR A 24 11.00 6.98 -10.84
N GLY A 25 11.78 6.34 -9.97
CA GLY A 25 13.02 6.89 -9.45
C GLY A 25 13.83 5.83 -8.72
N THR A 26 14.58 6.28 -7.72
CA THR A 26 15.37 5.40 -6.86
C THR A 26 15.04 5.65 -5.40
N ARG A 27 15.02 4.57 -4.60
CA ARG A 27 14.85 4.61 -3.16
C ARG A 27 15.84 3.63 -2.56
N ASP A 28 16.70 4.11 -1.65
CA ASP A 28 17.75 3.31 -1.00
C ASP A 28 18.61 2.52 -2.01
N GLY A 29 18.94 3.15 -3.14
CA GLY A 29 19.73 2.56 -4.23
C GLY A 29 18.98 1.57 -5.14
N SER A 30 17.70 1.29 -4.86
CA SER A 30 16.86 0.39 -5.66
C SER A 30 15.93 1.15 -6.58
N ALA A 31 15.63 0.58 -7.76
CA ALA A 31 14.59 1.11 -8.63
C ALA A 31 13.24 1.13 -7.88
N CYS A 32 12.56 2.26 -7.93
CA CYS A 32 11.38 2.54 -7.13
C CYS A 32 10.27 3.14 -8.00
N ALA A 33 9.03 2.74 -7.74
CA ALA A 33 7.84 3.43 -8.20
C ALA A 33 7.15 4.06 -6.98
N GLU A 34 7.19 5.38 -6.87
CA GLU A 34 6.42 6.14 -5.90
C GLU A 34 5.08 6.52 -6.52
N PHE A 35 3.99 6.47 -5.75
CA PHE A 35 2.67 6.74 -6.27
C PHE A 35 1.77 7.50 -5.31
N SER A 36 0.82 8.23 -5.90
CA SER A 36 -0.37 8.71 -5.21
C SER A 36 -1.60 8.04 -5.80
N TRP A 37 -2.63 7.86 -5.00
CA TRP A 37 -3.86 7.22 -5.45
C TRP A 37 -5.08 7.90 -4.87
N GLN A 38 -6.19 7.82 -5.62
CA GLN A 38 -7.48 8.32 -5.20
C GLN A 38 -8.58 7.34 -5.58
N GLY A 39 -9.37 6.90 -4.60
CA GLY A 39 -10.65 6.25 -4.80
C GLY A 39 -11.75 6.94 -4.02
N ARG A 40 -12.89 6.27 -3.89
CA ARG A 40 -13.98 6.72 -3.02
C ARG A 40 -14.22 5.66 -1.94
N PRO A 41 -14.18 6.01 -0.64
CA PRO A 41 -14.06 7.36 -0.06
C PRO A 41 -12.62 7.82 0.28
N ALA A 42 -11.57 7.04 -0.05
CA ALA A 42 -10.21 7.28 0.45
C ALA A 42 -9.21 7.73 -0.61
N CYS A 43 -8.11 8.32 -0.17
CA CYS A 43 -6.94 8.62 -0.99
C CYS A 43 -5.66 8.34 -0.20
N GLY A 44 -4.52 8.37 -0.88
CA GLY A 44 -3.27 8.06 -0.22
C GLY A 44 -2.05 8.10 -1.13
N ARG A 45 -0.97 7.52 -0.63
CA ARG A 45 0.32 7.42 -1.33
C ARG A 45 0.96 6.08 -1.05
N GLY A 46 2.05 5.80 -1.71
CA GLY A 46 2.84 4.60 -1.46
C GLY A 46 4.07 4.57 -2.31
N TRP A 47 4.83 3.51 -2.14
CA TRP A 47 5.98 3.22 -2.98
C TRP A 47 6.19 1.72 -3.03
N VAL A 48 6.80 1.26 -4.11
CA VAL A 48 7.25 -0.12 -4.26
C VAL A 48 8.62 -0.18 -4.91
N VAL A 49 9.42 -1.15 -4.48
CA VAL A 49 10.71 -1.53 -5.06
C VAL A 49 10.67 -2.99 -5.47
N PHE A 50 11.61 -3.42 -6.31
CA PHE A 50 11.79 -4.85 -6.59
C PHE A 50 12.28 -5.58 -5.34
N GLY A 51 11.50 -6.56 -4.90
CA GLY A 51 11.89 -7.54 -3.90
C GLY A 51 12.48 -8.80 -4.54
N THR A 52 12.51 -9.88 -3.77
CA THR A 52 12.93 -11.19 -4.27
C THR A 52 11.87 -11.83 -5.17
N ALA A 53 12.29 -12.77 -6.03
CA ALA A 53 11.41 -13.57 -6.89
C ALA A 53 10.49 -12.73 -7.82
N GLY A 54 10.94 -11.53 -8.22
CA GLY A 54 10.21 -10.69 -9.17
C GLY A 54 8.95 -10.03 -8.62
N ARG A 55 8.74 -10.05 -7.29
CA ARG A 55 7.64 -9.34 -6.63
C ARG A 55 8.01 -7.88 -6.39
N LEU A 56 7.01 -7.02 -6.38
CA LEU A 56 7.16 -5.67 -5.87
C LEU A 56 6.79 -5.65 -4.39
N VAL A 57 7.61 -4.99 -3.57
CA VAL A 57 7.40 -4.84 -2.13
C VAL A 57 7.52 -3.38 -1.75
N GLY A 58 6.75 -2.94 -0.77
CA GLY A 58 6.84 -1.57 -0.29
C GLY A 58 5.73 -1.22 0.68
N HIS A 59 5.28 0.02 0.63
CA HIS A 59 4.33 0.56 1.59
C HIS A 59 3.15 1.24 0.91
N PHE A 60 1.98 1.12 1.53
CA PHE A 60 0.72 1.71 1.12
C PHE A 60 0.14 2.51 2.27
N TYR A 61 0.00 3.82 2.05
CA TYR A 61 -0.50 4.77 3.03
C TYR A 61 -1.92 5.20 2.62
N MET A 62 -2.87 5.05 3.52
CA MET A 62 -4.19 5.70 3.45
C MET A 62 -4.14 7.01 4.24
N HIS A 63 -4.67 8.10 3.69
CA HIS A 63 -4.75 9.37 4.41
C HIS A 63 -5.54 9.19 5.71
N ASN A 64 -4.96 9.62 6.84
CA ASN A 64 -5.49 9.46 8.21
C ASN A 64 -5.70 7.99 8.66
N ALA A 65 -4.93 7.05 8.11
CA ALA A 65 -4.94 5.66 8.53
C ALA A 65 -3.49 5.11 8.63
N ASP A 66 -3.38 3.80 8.88
CA ASP A 66 -2.11 3.14 9.15
C ASP A 66 -1.18 3.06 7.93
N ASP A 67 0.12 2.99 8.21
CA ASP A 67 1.15 2.55 7.27
C ASP A 67 1.09 1.03 7.15
N SER A 68 0.79 0.54 5.94
CA SER A 68 0.67 -0.89 5.67
C SER A 68 1.73 -1.35 4.68
N GLY A 69 2.35 -2.50 4.96
CA GLY A 69 3.18 -3.20 3.99
C GLY A 69 2.35 -3.68 2.78
N LEU A 70 2.94 -3.58 1.59
CA LEU A 70 2.33 -3.97 0.32
C LEU A 70 3.24 -4.97 -0.40
N VAL A 71 2.62 -5.99 -0.98
CA VAL A 71 3.26 -6.89 -1.96
C VAL A 71 2.40 -6.91 -3.21
N CYS A 72 3.00 -6.65 -4.39
CA CYS A 72 2.31 -6.80 -5.67
C CYS A 72 2.85 -8.00 -6.43
N GLU A 73 1.93 -8.80 -6.95
CA GLU A 73 2.21 -9.89 -7.87
C GLU A 73 1.83 -9.50 -9.29
N ARG A 74 2.50 -10.09 -10.27
CA ARG A 74 2.12 -9.93 -11.67
C ARG A 74 0.77 -10.62 -11.89
N ALA A 75 -0.18 -9.91 -12.49
CA ALA A 75 -1.48 -10.45 -12.90
C ALA A 75 -1.36 -11.55 -13.96
#